data_AF-A0A7K0QV40-F1
#
_entry.id   AF-A0A7K0QV40-F1
#
_cell.length_a   1.000
_cell.length_b   1.000
_cell.length_c   1.000
_cell.angle_alpha   90.00
_cell.angle_beta   90.00
_cell.angle_gamma   90.00
#
_symmetry.space_group_name_H-M   'P 1'
#
loop_
_entity.id
_entity.type
_entity.pdbx_description
1 polymer ?
#
loop_
_entity_poly.entity_id
_entity_poly.type
_entity_poly.pdbx_seq_one_letter_code
_entity_poly.pdbx_strand_id
1 'polypeptide(L)'
;RGVTTGRPRRCGWFDAPIARFATRVNGLTDFFLTKLDVLTGFEQIPVCVAYEIDGVRHDEIPMTQTDFHHAKPIYEMLPGWSEDISGARTFEDLPANARAYVKFLEDISGAPMSAIGVGQDRNATIVINDLIN
;
A
#
# COMPACT_ATOMS: atom_id res chain seq x y z
N ARG A 1 9.69 -5.41 15.21
CA ARG A 1 10.17 -6.76 15.63
C ARG A 1 8.97 -7.64 15.96
N GLY A 2 9.09 -8.97 15.87
CA GLY A 2 8.06 -9.89 16.36
C GLY A 2 7.94 -9.81 17.88
N VAL A 3 6.71 -9.84 18.41
CA VAL A 3 6.44 -9.64 19.84
C VAL A 3 6.99 -10.77 20.73
N THR A 4 6.92 -12.02 20.26
CA THR A 4 7.38 -13.18 21.03
C THR A 4 8.85 -13.52 20.75
N THR A 5 9.23 -13.56 19.48
CA THR A 5 10.55 -14.06 19.06
C THR A 5 11.59 -12.98 18.87
N GLY A 6 11.22 -11.69 18.89
CA GLY A 6 12.10 -10.56 18.61
C GLY A 6 12.61 -10.49 17.16
N ARG A 7 12.38 -11.51 16.33
CA ARG A 7 12.88 -11.58 14.95
C ARG A 7 12.31 -10.43 14.11
N PRO A 8 13.12 -9.78 13.26
CA PRO A 8 12.61 -8.78 12.33
C PRO A 8 11.63 -9.42 11.34
N ARG A 9 10.58 -8.69 10.98
CA ARG A 9 9.70 -9.10 9.88
C ARG A 9 10.40 -8.75 8.57
N ARG A 10 10.23 -9.58 7.54
CA ARG A 10 10.65 -9.21 6.18
C ARG A 10 9.78 -8.03 5.75
N CYS A 11 10.43 -6.99 5.23
CA CYS A 11 9.75 -5.84 4.66
C CYS A 11 9.85 -5.91 3.13
N GLY A 12 8.83 -5.36 2.47
CA GLY A 12 8.75 -5.20 1.04
C GLY A 12 7.85 -4.01 0.72
N TRP A 13 7.76 -3.69 -0.56
CA TRP A 13 6.94 -2.60 -1.06
C TRP A 13 5.48 -3.00 -1.21
N PHE A 14 4.61 -2.01 -1.45
CA PHE A 14 3.20 -2.30 -1.70
C PHE A 14 3.05 -3.16 -2.96
N ASP A 15 2.18 -4.17 -2.88
CA ASP A 15 1.96 -5.16 -3.92
C ASP A 15 0.52 -5.09 -4.43
N ALA A 16 0.34 -4.41 -5.57
CA ALA A 16 -0.98 -4.18 -6.13
C ALA A 16 -1.63 -5.45 -6.70
N PRO A 17 -0.94 -6.38 -7.39
CA PRO A 17 -1.51 -7.68 -7.73
C PRO A 17 -2.12 -8.41 -6.53
N ILE A 18 -1.40 -8.45 -5.39
CA ILE A 18 -1.92 -9.05 -4.15
C ILE A 18 -3.13 -8.26 -3.62
N ALA A 19 -3.07 -6.93 -3.62
CA ALA A 19 -4.19 -6.09 -3.19
C ALA A 19 -5.45 -6.33 -4.03
N ARG A 20 -5.35 -6.32 -5.37
CA ARG A 20 -6.46 -6.65 -6.29
C ARG A 20 -7.02 -8.03 -6.04
N PHE A 21 -6.14 -9.03 -5.87
CA PHE A 21 -6.57 -10.38 -5.56
C PHE A 21 -7.36 -10.43 -4.24
N ALA A 22 -6.88 -9.76 -3.19
CA ALA A 22 -7.57 -9.65 -1.91
C ALA A 22 -8.94 -8.97 -2.06
N THR A 23 -9.03 -7.89 -2.84
CA THR A 23 -10.29 -7.21 -3.17
C THR A 23 -11.29 -8.18 -3.78
N ARG A 24 -10.90 -8.93 -4.82
CA ARG A 24 -11.80 -9.87 -5.51
C ARG A 24 -12.25 -11.03 -4.62
N VAL A 25 -11.32 -11.64 -3.89
CA VAL A 25 -11.61 -12.88 -3.14
C VAL A 25 -12.43 -12.61 -1.89
N ASN A 26 -12.24 -11.46 -1.24
CA ASN A 26 -12.97 -11.12 -0.02
C ASN A 26 -14.17 -10.20 -0.28
N GLY A 27 -14.33 -9.68 -1.50
CA GLY A 27 -15.32 -8.64 -1.79
C GLY A 27 -15.06 -7.37 -0.98
N LEU A 28 -13.80 -6.94 -0.88
CA LEU A 28 -13.45 -5.75 -0.11
C LEU A 28 -14.17 -4.53 -0.71
N THR A 29 -14.94 -3.85 0.11
CA THR A 29 -15.56 -2.57 -0.25
C THR A 29 -14.61 -1.41 -0.02
N ASP A 30 -13.70 -1.54 0.96
CA ASP A 30 -12.85 -0.46 1.45
C ASP A 30 -11.54 -1.00 2.01
N PHE A 31 -10.48 -0.20 1.85
CA PHE A 31 -9.19 -0.39 2.49
C PHE A 31 -9.00 0.60 3.65
N PHE A 32 -8.37 0.11 4.71
CA PHE A 32 -7.68 0.95 5.68
C PHE A 32 -6.18 0.88 5.40
N LEU A 33 -5.62 1.94 4.81
CA LEU A 33 -4.19 2.06 4.58
C LEU A 33 -3.48 2.45 5.88
N THR A 34 -2.62 1.58 6.42
CA THR A 34 -1.93 1.85 7.69
C THR A 34 -0.46 2.17 7.47
N LYS A 35 0.12 2.92 8.42
CA LYS A 35 1.56 3.21 8.49
C LYS A 35 2.09 4.00 7.29
N LEU A 36 1.30 4.96 6.79
CA LEU A 36 1.77 5.83 5.72
C LEU A 36 3.00 6.64 6.15
N ASP A 37 3.11 6.96 7.44
CA ASP A 37 4.22 7.69 8.06
C ASP A 37 5.58 7.00 7.92
N VAL A 38 5.59 5.68 7.77
CA VAL A 38 6.84 4.90 7.59
C VAL A 38 7.50 5.20 6.23
N LEU A 39 6.75 5.73 5.27
CA LEU A 39 7.25 6.10 3.94
C LEU A 39 7.78 7.54 3.87
N THR A 40 7.64 8.33 4.94
CA THR A 40 8.22 9.69 4.99
C THR A 40 9.75 9.63 4.91
N GLY A 41 10.34 10.46 4.06
CA GLY A 41 11.79 10.59 3.87
C GLY A 41 12.34 9.82 2.67
N PHE A 42 11.52 9.01 1.98
CA PHE A 42 11.92 8.40 0.72
C PHE A 42 11.79 9.40 -0.43
N GLU A 43 12.77 9.44 -1.35
CA GLU A 43 12.70 10.28 -2.56
C GLU A 43 11.73 9.70 -3.58
N GLN A 44 11.75 8.38 -3.74
CA GLN A 44 10.83 7.63 -4.60
C GLN A 44 10.37 6.37 -3.88
N ILE A 45 9.10 6.02 -4.07
CA ILE A 45 8.44 4.88 -3.45
C ILE A 45 7.99 3.94 -4.57
N PRO A 46 8.61 2.76 -4.71
CA PRO A 46 8.16 1.75 -5.67
C PRO A 46 6.85 1.11 -5.22
N VAL A 47 5.96 0.87 -6.19
CA VAL A 47 4.75 0.06 -6.04
C VAL A 47 4.79 -1.06 -7.06
N CYS A 48 4.69 -2.31 -6.61
CA CYS A 48 4.65 -3.45 -7.52
C CYS A 48 3.28 -3.45 -8.22
N VAL A 49 3.28 -3.26 -9.54
CA VAL A 49 2.05 -3.16 -10.34
C VAL A 49 1.69 -4.45 -11.06
N ALA A 50 2.70 -5.28 -11.34
CA ALA A 50 2.62 -6.54 -12.05
C ALA A 50 3.85 -7.41 -11.74
N TYR A 51 3.84 -8.65 -12.21
CA TYR A 51 5.01 -9.53 -12.19
C TYR A 51 5.48 -9.83 -13.61
N GLU A 52 6.79 -10.01 -13.80
CA GLU A 52 7.37 -10.68 -14.96
C GLU A 52 7.73 -12.11 -14.56
N ILE A 53 7.22 -13.10 -15.30
CA ILE A 53 7.56 -14.52 -15.14
C ILE A 53 7.98 -15.02 -16.51
N ASP A 54 9.20 -15.54 -16.61
CA ASP A 54 9.78 -16.06 -17.85
C ASP A 54 9.65 -15.10 -19.06
N GLY A 55 9.79 -13.80 -18.80
CA GLY A 55 9.69 -12.73 -19.80
C GLY A 55 8.26 -12.30 -20.16
N VAL A 56 7.24 -12.87 -19.50
CA VAL A 56 5.83 -12.52 -19.72
C VAL A 56 5.31 -11.69 -18.55
N ARG A 57 4.61 -10.60 -18.87
CA ARG A 57 3.95 -9.76 -17.86
C ARG A 57 2.65 -10.42 -17.40
N HIS A 58 2.45 -10.44 -16.08
CA HIS A 58 1.24 -10.88 -15.40
C HIS A 58 0.74 -9.78 -14.48
N ASP A 59 -0.47 -9.28 -14.73
CA ASP A 59 -1.13 -8.30 -13.87
C ASP A 59 -1.89 -8.95 -12.69
N GLU A 60 -1.90 -10.28 -12.62
CA GLU A 60 -2.54 -11.04 -11.56
C GLU A 60 -1.51 -11.86 -10.78
N ILE A 61 -1.87 -12.26 -9.57
CA ILE A 61 -0.97 -13.11 -8.78
C ILE A 61 -0.72 -14.44 -9.49
N PRO A 62 0.51 -14.97 -9.44
CA PRO A 62 0.80 -16.30 -9.96
C PRO A 62 -0.01 -17.38 -9.24
N MET A 63 -0.41 -18.43 -9.96
CA MET A 63 -1.24 -19.50 -9.40
C MET A 63 -0.43 -20.59 -8.69
N THR A 64 0.87 -20.70 -8.99
CA THR A 64 1.73 -21.74 -8.44
C THR A 64 2.91 -21.18 -7.66
N GLN A 65 3.43 -21.97 -6.71
CA GLN A 65 4.62 -21.60 -5.96
C GLN A 65 5.85 -21.45 -6.86
N THR A 66 5.95 -22.25 -7.93
CA THR A 66 7.05 -22.17 -8.90
C THR A 66 7.02 -20.84 -9.63
N ASP A 67 5.85 -20.41 -10.10
CA ASP A 67 5.72 -19.13 -10.79
C ASP A 67 6.04 -17.97 -9.84
N PHE A 68 5.58 -18.04 -8.58
CA PHE A 68 5.97 -17.07 -7.54
C PHE A 68 7.48 -17.05 -7.27
N HIS A 69 8.18 -18.18 -7.39
CA HIS A 69 9.62 -18.25 -7.20
C HIS A 69 10.38 -17.52 -8.32
N HIS A 70 9.86 -17.56 -9.55
CA HIS A 70 10.46 -16.90 -10.71
C HIS A 70 9.94 -15.48 -10.94
N ALA A 71 8.85 -15.09 -10.27
CA ALA A 71 8.24 -13.77 -10.40
C ALA A 71 9.21 -12.65 -10.01
N LYS A 72 9.44 -11.75 -10.98
CA LYS A 72 10.13 -10.48 -10.75
C LYS A 72 9.09 -9.36 -10.66
N PRO A 73 9.09 -8.54 -9.61
CA PRO A 73 8.15 -7.43 -9.52
C PRO A 73 8.47 -6.36 -10.58
N ILE A 74 7.42 -5.89 -11.26
CA ILE A 74 7.46 -4.71 -12.11
C ILE A 74 7.01 -3.53 -11.26
N TYR A 75 7.89 -2.56 -11.06
CA TYR A 75 7.62 -1.41 -10.21
C TYR A 75 7.22 -0.18 -11.01
N GLU A 76 6.24 0.55 -10.49
CA GLU A 76 6.05 1.95 -10.79
C GLU A 76 6.67 2.79 -9.67
N MET A 77 7.48 3.78 -10.05
CA MET A 77 8.19 4.65 -9.09
C MET A 77 7.39 5.93 -8.87
N LEU A 78 6.83 6.08 -7.67
CA LEU A 78 6.06 7.27 -7.31
C LEU A 78 6.96 8.25 -6.54
N PRO A 79 6.78 9.57 -6.71
CA PRO A 79 7.52 10.55 -5.92
C PRO A 79 7.15 10.42 -4.45
N GLY A 80 8.15 10.39 -3.57
CA GLY A 80 7.95 10.37 -2.14
C GLY A 80 7.77 11.76 -1.55
N TRP A 81 7.81 11.86 -0.22
CA TRP A 81 7.63 13.10 0.53
C TRP A 81 8.56 13.11 1.75
N SER A 82 8.82 14.30 2.29
CA SER A 82 9.73 14.49 3.43
C SER A 82 9.05 15.14 4.63
N GLU A 83 7.88 15.72 4.41
CA GLU A 83 7.08 16.42 5.41
C GLU A 83 6.52 15.43 6.45
N ASP A 84 6.49 15.87 7.71
CA ASP A 84 5.87 15.11 8.78
C ASP A 84 4.34 15.09 8.61
N ILE A 85 3.78 13.89 8.52
CA ILE A 85 2.33 13.67 8.33
C ILE A 85 1.62 13.27 9.62
N SER A 86 2.34 13.10 10.74
CA SER A 86 1.76 12.59 12.00
C SER A 86 0.65 13.47 12.58
N GLY A 87 0.68 14.76 12.24
CA GLY A 87 -0.34 15.75 12.60
C GLY A 87 -1.57 15.79 11.68
N ALA A 88 -1.55 15.14 10.50
CA ALA A 88 -2.62 15.22 9.52
C ALA A 88 -3.93 14.61 10.03
N ARG A 89 -5.07 15.27 9.79
CA ARG A 89 -6.41 14.80 10.22
C ARG A 89 -7.42 14.76 9.08
N THR A 90 -7.17 15.49 8.01
CA THR A 90 -7.90 15.45 6.75
C THR A 90 -6.99 14.98 5.63
N PHE A 91 -7.57 14.54 4.51
CA PHE A 91 -6.78 14.10 3.36
C PHE A 91 -6.00 15.27 2.74
N GLU A 92 -6.54 16.48 2.83
CA GLU A 92 -5.94 17.71 2.34
C GLU A 92 -4.73 18.16 3.16
N ASP A 93 -4.63 17.74 4.43
CA ASP A 93 -3.46 18.01 5.28
C ASP A 93 -2.21 17.25 4.83
N LEU A 94 -2.38 16.19 4.02
CA LEU A 94 -1.27 15.40 3.50
C LEU A 94 -0.51 16.14 2.39
N PRO A 95 0.82 15.96 2.29
CA PRO A 95 1.61 16.44 1.16
C PRO A 95 1.05 15.96 -0.18
N ALA A 96 1.23 16.76 -1.23
CA ALA A 96 0.69 16.45 -2.55
C ALA A 96 1.10 15.05 -3.05
N ASN A 97 2.36 14.67 -2.83
CA ASN A 97 2.89 13.36 -3.22
C ASN A 97 2.30 12.22 -2.38
N ALA A 98 2.08 12.42 -1.09
CA ALA A 98 1.42 11.44 -0.23
C ALA A 98 -0.03 11.18 -0.68
N ARG A 99 -0.77 12.25 -1.00
CA ARG A 99 -2.13 12.12 -1.55
C ARG A 99 -2.13 11.41 -2.90
N ALA A 100 -1.18 11.73 -3.78
CA ALA A 100 -1.05 11.09 -5.08
C ALA A 100 -0.73 9.59 -4.93
N TYR A 101 0.14 9.25 -3.97
CA TYR A 101 0.45 7.85 -3.63
C TYR A 101 -0.80 7.09 -3.16
N VAL A 102 -1.58 7.66 -2.23
CA VAL A 102 -2.83 7.02 -1.75
C VAL A 102 -3.82 6.80 -2.89
N LYS A 103 -4.04 7.82 -3.73
CA LYS A 103 -4.94 7.72 -4.90
C LYS A 103 -4.47 6.68 -5.90
N PHE A 104 -3.17 6.63 -6.18
CA PHE A 104 -2.61 5.60 -7.04
C PHE A 104 -2.88 4.19 -6.48
N LEU A 105 -2.68 4.00 -5.16
CA LEU A 105 -2.97 2.73 -4.52
C LEU A 105 -4.47 2.37 -4.56
N GLU A 106 -5.36 3.34 -4.37
CA GLU A 106 -6.81 3.16 -4.50
C GLU A 106 -7.19 2.65 -5.90
N ASP A 107 -6.78 3.38 -6.94
CA ASP A 107 -7.08 3.07 -8.33
C ASP A 107 -6.59 1.66 -8.70
N ILE A 108 -5.36 1.33 -8.32
CA ILE A 108 -4.72 0.08 -8.72
C ILE A 108 -5.16 -1.15 -7.90
N SER A 109 -5.66 -0.94 -6.68
CA SER A 109 -6.14 -2.02 -5.78
C SER A 109 -7.59 -2.40 -6.03
N GLY A 110 -8.36 -1.53 -6.71
CA GLY A 110 -9.74 -1.80 -7.12
C GLY A 110 -10.79 -1.62 -6.03
N ALA A 111 -10.44 -0.95 -4.92
CA ALA A 111 -11.40 -0.51 -3.90
C ALA A 111 -10.90 0.79 -3.22
N PRO A 112 -11.83 1.65 -2.74
CA PRO A 112 -11.54 2.88 -2.01
C PRO A 112 -10.55 2.74 -0.85
N MET A 113 -9.70 3.75 -0.65
CA MET A 113 -8.86 3.92 0.54
C MET A 113 -9.58 4.80 1.56
N SER A 114 -10.54 4.22 2.28
CA SER A 114 -11.49 4.98 3.11
C SER A 114 -10.96 5.44 4.46
N ALA A 115 -9.87 4.85 4.96
CA ALA A 115 -9.18 5.32 6.15
C ALA A 115 -7.66 5.21 6.01
N ILE A 116 -6.93 6.17 6.59
CA ILE A 116 -5.47 6.27 6.46
C ILE A 116 -4.83 6.50 7.84
N GLY A 117 -3.94 5.61 8.24
CA GLY A 117 -3.14 5.75 9.46
C GLY A 117 -1.86 6.53 9.18
N VAL A 118 -1.70 7.65 9.88
CA VAL A 118 -0.56 8.58 9.72
C VAL A 118 0.36 8.62 10.94
N GLY A 119 0.17 7.70 11.89
CA GLY A 119 1.02 7.58 13.07
C GLY A 119 0.58 6.45 14.01
N GLN A 120 1.23 6.38 15.17
CA GLN A 120 1.00 5.31 16.16
C GLN A 120 -0.16 5.61 17.13
N ASP A 121 -0.53 6.88 17.27
CA ASP A 121 -1.61 7.30 18.16
C ASP A 121 -2.97 6.82 17.64
N ARG A 122 -3.90 6.50 18.55
CA ARG A 122 -5.28 6.12 18.21
C ARG A 122 -5.96 7.18 17.33
N ASN A 123 -5.67 8.45 17.55
CA ASN A 123 -6.25 9.56 16.82
C ASN A 123 -5.43 9.97 15.58
N ALA A 124 -4.33 9.27 15.27
CA ALA A 124 -3.53 9.50 14.06
C ALA A 124 -4.13 8.76 12.86
N THR A 125 -5.42 8.98 12.61
CA THR A 125 -6.18 8.39 11.51
C THR A 125 -6.95 9.49 10.78
N ILE A 126 -6.87 9.48 9.45
CA ILE A 126 -7.72 10.26 8.55
C ILE A 126 -8.85 9.35 8.09
N VAL A 127 -10.10 9.81 8.18
CA VAL A 127 -11.28 9.11 7.67
C VAL A 127 -11.77 9.86 6.44
N ILE A 128 -11.82 9.18 5.30
CA ILE A 128 -12.28 9.74 4.01
C ILE A 128 -13.74 9.38 3.78
N ASN A 129 -14.06 8.09 3.86
CA ASN A 129 -15.43 7.59 3.82
C ASN A 129 -15.78 6.95 5.16
N ASP A 130 -17.04 7.07 5.54
CA ASP A 130 -17.54 6.35 6.70
C ASP A 130 -17.57 4.84 6.42
N LEU A 131 -17.08 4.04 7.36
CA LEU A 131 -16.97 2.57 7.23
C LEU A 131 -18.13 1.83 7.91
N ILE A 132 -18.95 2.52 8.71
CA ILE A 132 -19.96 1.91 9.59
C ILE A 132 -21.39 2.34 9.19
N ASN A 133 -21.53 3.34 8.34
CA ASN A 133 -22.82 3.92 7.95
C ASN A 133 -23.20 3.63 6.50
#